data_AF-A0A845BPT8-F1
#
_entry.id   AF-A0A845BPT8-F1
#
_cell.length_a   1.000
_cell.length_b   1.000
_cell.length_c   1.000
_cell.angle_alpha   90.00
_cell.angle_beta   90.00
_cell.angle_gamma   90.00
#
_symmetry.space_group_name_H-M   'P 1'
#
loop_
_entity.id
_entity.type
_entity.pdbx_description
1 polymer ?
#
loop_
_entity_poly.entity_id
_entity_poly.type
_entity_poly.pdbx_seq_one_letter_code
_entity_poly.pdbx_strand_id
1 'polypeptide(L)' 'MKKTTALNYFGSQAALAKAAEVNPSAVSQWGDDVPNGSAYVLVRCHQALARLDRKEWLQQSKEQSL' A
#
# COMPACT_ATOMS: atom_id res chain seq x y z
N MET A 1 0.17 1.03 -5.35
CA MET A 1 -0.74 0.79 -4.22
C MET A 1 -1.00 2.03 -3.40
N LYS A 2 -2.26 2.21 -3.01
CA LYS A 2 -2.66 3.28 -2.11
C LYS A 2 -2.19 3.01 -0.70
N LYS A 3 -1.73 4.07 -0.02
CA LYS A 3 -1.33 4.05 1.38
C LYS A 3 -2.48 3.62 2.29
N THR A 4 -3.70 4.08 1.99
CA THR A 4 -4.93 3.72 2.70
C THR A 4 -5.17 2.21 2.68
N THR A 5 -4.99 1.57 1.54
CA THR A 5 -5.16 0.11 1.38
C THR A 5 -4.14 -0.67 2.19
N ALA A 6 -2.88 -0.22 2.16
CA ALA A 6 -1.85 -0.81 3.00
C ALA A 6 -2.17 -0.62 4.49
N LEU A 7 -2.60 0.57 4.91
CA LEU A 7 -3.00 0.85 6.29
C LEU A 7 -4.19 0.00 6.74
N ASN A 8 -5.21 -0.15 5.90
CA ASN A 8 -6.38 -0.97 6.20
C ASN A 8 -6.01 -2.46 6.36
N TYR A 9 -5.03 -2.94 5.58
CA TYR A 9 -4.54 -4.32 5.69
C TYR A 9 -3.77 -4.58 6.98
N PHE A 10 -2.88 -3.66 7.39
CA PHE A 10 -2.06 -3.83 8.61
C PHE A 10 -2.70 -3.31 9.88
N GLY A 11 -3.76 -2.50 9.77
CA GLY A 11 -4.52 -1.92 10.88
C GLY A 11 -3.86 -0.71 11.57
N SER A 12 -2.54 -0.49 11.41
CA SER A 12 -1.86 0.67 12.00
C SER A 12 -0.63 1.12 11.21
N GLN A 13 -0.25 2.39 11.36
CA GLN A 13 0.98 2.93 10.77
C GLN A 13 2.24 2.22 11.28
N ALA A 14 2.28 1.86 12.57
CA ALA A 14 3.42 1.16 13.15
C ALA A 14 3.59 -0.26 12.56
N ALA A 15 2.49 -1.00 12.39
CA ALA A 15 2.52 -2.32 11.77
C ALA A 15 2.92 -2.24 10.29
N LEU A 16 2.40 -1.26 9.55
CA LEU A 16 2.78 -1.00 8.17
C LEU A 16 4.28 -0.63 8.05
N ALA A 17 4.78 0.23 8.92
CA ALA A 17 6.20 0.63 8.94
C ALA A 17 7.12 -0.57 9.16
N LYS A 18 6.76 -1.45 10.11
CA LYS A 18 7.49 -2.69 10.39
C LYS A 18 7.50 -3.63 9.19
N ALA A 19 6.36 -3.82 8.53
CA ALA A 19 6.24 -4.67 7.36
C ALA A 19 6.98 -4.12 6.12
N ALA A 20 7.06 -2.80 6.00
CA ALA A 20 7.78 -2.11 4.94
C ALA A 20 9.28 -1.90 5.25
N GLU A 21 9.75 -2.34 6.42
CA GLU A 21 11.13 -2.16 6.89
C GLU A 21 11.59 -0.69 6.92
N VAL A 22 10.68 0.22 7.30
CA VAL A 22 10.96 1.66 7.43
C VAL A 22 10.65 2.20 8.81
N ASN A 23 11.10 3.42 9.10
CA ASN A 23 10.69 4.14 10.30
C ASN A 23 9.21 4.58 10.22
N PRO A 24 8.43 4.53 11.31
CA PRO A 24 7.06 5.04 11.35
C PRO A 24 6.88 6.46 10.81
N SER A 25 7.85 7.35 11.03
CA SER A 25 7.82 8.73 10.51
C SER A 25 7.84 8.76 8.99
N ALA A 26 8.49 7.80 8.32
CA ALA A 26 8.48 7.71 6.86
C ALA A 26 7.07 7.42 6.33
N VAL A 27 6.32 6.53 7.00
CA VAL A 27 4.93 6.22 6.62
C VAL A 27 4.05 7.46 6.70
N SER A 28 4.25 8.31 7.70
CA SER A 28 3.52 9.59 7.81
C SER A 28 3.85 10.55 6.67
N GLN A 29 5.09 10.54 6.18
CA GLN A 29 5.54 11.38 5.06
C GLN A 29 5.10 10.87 3.67
N TRP A 30 4.66 9.61 3.57
CA TRP A 30 4.10 9.11 2.32
C TRP A 30 2.85 9.89 1.94
N GLY A 31 2.72 10.22 0.65
CA GLY A 31 1.49 10.77 0.07
C GLY A 31 0.39 9.71 -0.04
N ASP A 32 -0.51 9.88 -1.00
CA ASP A 32 -1.61 8.92 -1.24
C ASP A 32 -1.11 7.53 -1.66
N ASP A 33 0.05 7.47 -2.31
CA ASP A 33 0.65 6.25 -2.80
C ASP A 33 1.87 5.83 -1.97
N VAL A 34 2.01 4.52 -1.79
CA VAL A 34 3.20 3.94 -1.15
C VAL A 34 4.38 4.06 -2.12
N PRO A 35 5.57 4.54 -1.68
CA PRO A 35 6.75 4.60 -2.53
C PRO A 35 7.14 3.24 -3.11
N ASN A 36 7.62 3.22 -4.36
CA ASN A 36 7.87 1.98 -5.11
C ASN A 36 8.74 0.96 -4.36
N GLY A 37 9.79 1.42 -3.66
CA GLY A 37 10.67 0.54 -2.87
C GLY A 37 9.92 -0.18 -1.75
N SER A 38 9.17 0.56 -0.95
CA SER A 38 8.34 0.01 0.13
C SER A 38 7.22 -0.88 -0.43
N ALA A 39 6.57 -0.46 -1.52
CA ALA A 39 5.52 -1.24 -2.17
C ALA A 39 6.05 -2.59 -2.66
N TYR A 40 7.26 -2.63 -3.21
CA TYR A 40 7.92 -3.87 -3.62
C TYR A 40 8.16 -4.81 -2.42
N VAL A 41 8.72 -4.31 -1.32
CA VAL A 41 8.93 -5.11 -0.10
C VAL A 41 7.61 -5.68 0.43
N LEU A 42 6.59 -4.83 0.54
CA LEU A 42 5.27 -5.21 1.02
C LEU A 42 4.63 -6.29 0.15
N VAL A 43 4.63 -6.13 -1.18
CA VAL A 43 4.06 -7.10 -2.12
C VAL A 43 4.82 -8.42 -2.12
N ARG A 44 6.16 -8.37 -2.02
CA ARG A 44 7.01 -9.56 -1.95
C ARG A 44 6.73 -10.38 -0.68
N CYS A 45 6.57 -9.71 0.45
CA CYS A 45 6.33 -10.36 1.73
C CYS A 45 4.84 -10.71 1.96
N HIS A 46 3.92 -10.01 1.27
CA HIS A 46 2.47 -10.16 1.45
C HIS A 46 1.73 -10.21 0.11
N GLN A 47 1.61 -11.42 -0.46
CA GLN A 47 0.92 -11.61 -1.76
C GLN A 47 -0.54 -11.15 -1.77
N ALA A 48 -1.22 -11.13 -0.61
CA ALA A 48 -2.58 -10.62 -0.50
C ALA A 48 -2.69 -9.13 -0.87
N LEU A 49 -1.69 -8.33 -0.48
CA LEU A 49 -1.60 -6.91 -0.82
C LEU A 49 -1.44 -6.69 -2.32
N ALA A 50 -0.71 -7.56 -3.02
CA ALA A 50 -0.58 -7.52 -4.48
C ALA A 50 -1.94 -7.69 -5.20
N ARG A 51 -2.79 -8.58 -4.66
CA ARG A 51 -4.13 -8.82 -5.21
C ARG A 51 -5.06 -7.65 -4.95
N LEU A 52 -4.98 -7.03 -3.77
CA LEU A 52 -5.76 -5.85 -3.41
C LEU A 52 -5.37 -4.66 -4.30
N ASP A 53 -4.08 -4.38 -4.43
CA ASP A 53 -3.55 -3.32 -5.29
C ASP A 53 -4.04 -3.47 -6.75
N ARG A 54 -3.94 -4.69 -7.30
CA ARG A 54 -4.46 -5.00 -8.64
C ARG A 54 -5.97 -4.74 -8.76
N LYS A 55 -6.76 -5.13 -7.77
CA LYS A 55 -8.22 -4.91 -7.78
C LYS A 55 -8.57 -3.44 -7.74
N GLU A 56 -7.89 -2.67 -6.90
CA GLU A 56 -8.11 -1.22 -6.81
C GLU A 56 -7.77 -0.50 -8.11
N TRP A 57 -6.68 -0.88 -8.76
CA TRP A 57 -6.32 -0.30 -10.06
C TRP A 57 -7.41 -0.56 -11.10
N LEU A 58 -7.92 -1.80 -11.18
CA LEU A 58 -8.99 -2.17 -12.10
C LEU A 58 -10.29 -1.41 -11.81
N GLN A 59 -10.61 -1.17 -10.54
CA GLN A 59 -11.79 -0.42 -10.14
C GLN A 59 -11.69 1.04 -10.60
N GLN A 60 -10.56 1.70 -10.30
CA GLN A 60 -10.31 3.09 -10.71
C GLN A 60 -10.33 3.25 -12.24
N SER A 61 -9.78 2.28 -12.99
CA SER A 61 -9.80 2.33 -14.45
C SER A 61 -11.21 2.22 -15.04
N LYS A 62 -12.11 1.45 -14.40
CA LYS A 62 -13.51 1.37 -14.82
C LYS A 62 -14.25 2.68 -14.55
N GLU A 63 -14.00 3.28 -13.40
CA GLU A 63 -14.65 4.53 -12.98
C GLU A 63 -14.24 5.72 -13.84
N GLN A 64 -13.01 5.73 -14.35
CA GLN A 64 -12.51 6.79 -15.25
C GLN A 64 -12.94 6.60 -16.71
N SER A 65 -13.50 5.45 -17.07
CA SER A 65 -13.97 5.11 -18.42
C SER A 65 -15.48 5.31 -18.61
N LEU A 66 -16.18 5.76 -17.57
CA LEU A 66 -17.61 6.09 -17.55
C LEU A 66 -17.81 7.60 -17.61
#